data_AF-A0A5B7J5P2-F1
#
_entry.id   AF-A0A5B7J5P2-F1
#
_cell.length_a   1.000
_cell.length_b   1.000
_cell.length_c   1.000
_cell.angle_alpha   90.00
_cell.angle_beta   90.00
_cell.angle_gamma   90.00
#
_symmetry.space_group_name_H-M   'P 1'
#
loop_
_entity.id
_entity.type
_entity.pdbx_description
1 polymer ?
#
loop_
_entity_poly.entity_id
_entity_poly.type
_entity_poly.pdbx_seq_one_letter_code
_entity_poly.pdbx_strand_id
1 'polypeptide(L)'
;MVCAERLSLTPQIQLYLTGDHTPTHVQGGRFDYVALINMPTYTAEIYLVTSLLSDHFAQETTLPVQSVPAVPRKRLTMPPSRMTDLVVHVVAWYAAVKGSLADAEALYDGLLHTIEGFIATPRVPARAHAPRRWTYATDPVILNCQQTLAANQRRWQLNPADTESRDAMVTVVRHLTDLRQQERKKYWVSFLDKVRRTRSLWEAWHHVNSVRGKSRRQVCDPDSASRAR
;
A
#
# COMPACT_ATOMS: atom_id res chain seq x y z
N MET A 1 0.28 -29.25 -7.40
CA MET A 1 1.63 -29.36 -6.80
C MET A 1 2.26 -28.00 -6.94
N VAL A 2 2.35 -27.23 -5.86
CA VAL A 2 2.82 -25.83 -5.91
C VAL A 2 4.35 -25.82 -5.92
N CYS A 3 4.95 -25.24 -6.95
CA CYS A 3 6.40 -25.03 -7.00
C CYS A 3 6.76 -23.75 -6.23
N ALA A 4 7.25 -23.89 -5.00
CA ALA A 4 7.81 -22.78 -4.25
C ALA A 4 9.32 -22.69 -4.48
N GLU A 5 9.80 -21.56 -5.00
CA GLU A 5 11.23 -21.31 -5.12
C GLU A 5 11.78 -20.82 -3.78
N ARG A 6 12.68 -21.59 -3.18
CA ARG A 6 13.28 -21.29 -1.88
C ARG A 6 14.49 -20.40 -2.08
N LEU A 7 14.42 -19.18 -1.58
CA LEU A 7 15.56 -18.27 -1.52
C LEU A 7 16.08 -18.19 -0.09
N SER A 8 17.31 -18.65 0.14
CA SER A 8 17.97 -18.59 1.44
C SER A 8 18.82 -17.33 1.52
N LEU A 9 18.39 -16.35 2.33
CA LEU A 9 19.14 -15.11 2.54
C LEU A 9 20.16 -15.24 3.67
N THR A 10 19.79 -15.98 4.73
CA THR A 10 20.67 -16.38 5.86
C THR A 10 20.14 -17.70 6.47
N PRO A 11 20.89 -18.41 7.34
CA PRO A 11 20.43 -19.66 7.95
C PRO A 11 19.11 -19.53 8.75
N GLN A 12 18.77 -18.31 9.17
CA GLN A 12 17.63 -18.02 10.04
C GLN A 12 16.47 -17.34 9.30
N ILE A 13 16.67 -16.92 8.04
CA ILE A 13 15.65 -16.24 7.25
C ILE A 13 15.38 -17.02 5.97
N GLN A 14 14.21 -17.67 5.93
CA GLN A 14 13.73 -18.38 4.74
C GLN A 14 12.66 -17.56 4.06
N LEU A 15 12.90 -17.22 2.80
CA LEU A 15 11.96 -16.51 1.94
C LEU A 15 11.33 -17.51 0.96
N TYR A 16 10.01 -17.60 0.99
CA TYR A 16 9.22 -18.39 0.04
C TYR A 16 8.43 -17.44 -0.86
N LEU A 17 8.73 -17.46 -2.15
CA LEU A 17 7.89 -16.80 -3.16
C LEU A 17 6.81 -17.80 -3.57
N THR A 18 5.56 -17.46 -3.26
CA THR A 18 4.43 -18.37 -3.46
C THR A 18 3.64 -18.01 -4.72
N GLY A 19 3.28 -19.04 -5.49
CA GLY A 19 2.41 -18.98 -6.66
C GLY A 19 3.01 -19.76 -7.83
N ASP A 20 2.16 -20.44 -8.59
CA ASP A 20 2.58 -21.21 -9.77
C ASP A 20 3.02 -20.27 -10.92
N HIS A 21 3.47 -20.83 -12.06
CA HIS A 21 3.88 -20.06 -13.25
C HIS A 21 2.73 -19.30 -13.96
N THR A 22 1.60 -19.12 -13.28
CA THR A 22 0.42 -18.44 -13.82
C THR A 22 0.67 -16.93 -13.91
N PRO A 23 0.41 -16.29 -15.06
CA PRO A 23 0.52 -14.83 -15.21
C PRO A 23 -0.37 -14.09 -14.21
N THR A 24 0.15 -13.01 -13.63
CA THR A 24 -0.62 -12.10 -12.75
C THR A 24 -1.09 -10.85 -13.48
N HIS A 25 -0.82 -10.75 -14.78
CA HIS A 25 -1.23 -9.63 -15.63
C HIS A 25 -1.89 -10.13 -16.92
N VAL A 26 -2.89 -9.40 -17.42
CA VAL A 26 -3.72 -9.80 -18.58
C VAL A 26 -2.96 -9.88 -19.91
N GLN A 27 -1.83 -9.17 -20.04
CA GLN A 27 -0.95 -9.28 -21.22
C GLN A 27 0.11 -10.38 -21.08
N GLY A 28 -0.01 -11.23 -20.07
CA GLY A 28 1.04 -12.15 -19.67
C GLY A 28 2.06 -11.50 -18.74
N GLY A 29 2.95 -12.33 -18.19
CA GLY A 29 3.94 -11.94 -17.20
C GLY A 29 3.44 -12.04 -15.76
N ARG A 30 4.40 -12.16 -14.84
CA ARG A 30 4.16 -12.27 -13.40
C ARG A 30 4.87 -11.13 -12.70
N PHE A 31 4.09 -10.18 -12.22
CA PHE A 31 4.57 -8.96 -11.58
C PHE A 31 4.16 -8.88 -10.12
N ASP A 32 3.22 -9.71 -9.69
CA ASP A 32 2.69 -9.75 -8.33
C ASP A 32 3.18 -11.03 -7.64
N TYR A 33 3.74 -10.86 -6.45
CA TYR A 33 4.32 -11.94 -5.67
C TYR A 33 3.88 -11.83 -4.22
N VAL A 34 3.55 -12.99 -3.63
CA VAL A 34 3.42 -13.13 -2.19
C VAL A 34 4.71 -13.75 -1.67
N ALA A 35 5.32 -13.07 -0.71
CA ALA A 35 6.54 -13.49 -0.07
C ALA A 35 6.26 -13.85 1.39
N LEU A 36 6.55 -15.09 1.79
CA LEU A 36 6.43 -15.56 3.17
C LEU A 36 7.83 -15.64 3.78
N ILE A 37 7.98 -15.07 4.98
CA ILE A 37 9.24 -15.07 5.73
C ILE A 37 9.08 -15.93 6.98
N ASN A 38 10.02 -16.84 7.23
CA ASN A 38 10.11 -17.64 8.46
C ASN A 38 8.88 -18.51 8.77
N MET A 39 8.19 -18.96 7.72
CA MET A 39 7.03 -19.86 7.82
C MET A 39 7.47 -21.26 7.39
N PRO A 40 7.82 -22.16 8.33
CA PRO A 40 8.23 -23.51 7.97
C PRO A 40 6.98 -24.28 7.53
N THR A 41 6.95 -24.71 6.26
CA THR A 41 6.02 -25.73 5.74
C THR A 41 4.52 -25.39 5.88
N TYR A 42 4.03 -24.46 5.07
CA TYR A 42 2.59 -24.31 4.85
C TYR A 42 2.20 -24.54 3.39
N THR A 43 1.08 -25.23 3.22
CA THR A 43 0.35 -25.33 1.96
C THR A 43 -0.51 -24.08 1.85
N ALA A 44 0.00 -23.05 1.18
CA ALA A 44 -0.80 -21.87 0.84
C ALA A 44 -1.56 -22.17 -0.46
N GLU A 45 -2.90 -22.11 -0.40
CA GLU A 45 -3.71 -22.12 -1.62
C GLU A 45 -3.72 -20.71 -2.19
N ILE A 46 -3.36 -20.61 -3.47
CA ILE A 46 -3.30 -19.35 -4.20
C ILE A 46 -4.35 -19.40 -5.28
N TYR A 47 -5.30 -18.48 -5.19
CA TYR A 47 -6.31 -18.27 -6.21
C TYR A 47 -6.04 -16.95 -6.91
N LEU A 48 -6.03 -16.98 -8.24
CA LEU A 48 -6.10 -15.77 -9.03
C LEU A 48 -7.58 -15.41 -9.21
N VAL A 49 -7.98 -14.32 -8.57
CA VAL A 49 -9.30 -13.75 -8.75
C VAL A 49 -9.19 -12.71 -9.85
N THR A 50 -9.99 -12.86 -10.91
CA THR A 50 -10.19 -11.82 -11.91
C THR A 50 -10.79 -10.59 -11.21
N SER A 51 -9.92 -9.65 -10.83
CA SER A 51 -10.36 -8.35 -10.36
C SER A 51 -10.83 -7.57 -11.58
N LEU A 52 -12.13 -7.42 -11.74
CA LEU A 52 -12.76 -6.64 -12.83
C LEU A 52 -12.30 -5.18 -12.89
N LEU A 53 -11.51 -4.73 -11.91
CA LEU A 53 -11.05 -3.35 -11.74
C LEU A 53 -9.60 -3.12 -12.21
N SER A 54 -8.84 -4.16 -12.54
CA SER A 54 -7.42 -4.08 -12.90
C SER A 54 -7.07 -4.99 -14.08
N ASP A 55 -6.04 -4.58 -14.80
CA ASP A 55 -5.23 -5.40 -15.72
C ASP A 55 -4.34 -6.42 -14.99
N HIS A 56 -4.32 -6.39 -13.65
CA HIS A 56 -3.69 -7.39 -12.80
C HIS A 56 -4.74 -8.32 -12.19
N PHE A 57 -4.43 -9.61 -12.11
CA PHE A 57 -5.22 -10.56 -11.34
C PHE A 57 -4.96 -10.35 -9.85
N ALA A 58 -6.01 -10.32 -9.05
CA ALA A 58 -5.85 -10.28 -7.60
C ALA A 58 -5.37 -11.65 -7.13
N GLN A 59 -4.26 -11.68 -6.40
CA GLN A 59 -3.76 -12.90 -5.77
C GLN A 59 -4.40 -13.03 -4.39
N GLU A 60 -5.24 -14.04 -4.20
CA GLU A 60 -5.78 -14.41 -2.91
C GLU A 60 -4.96 -15.56 -2.34
N THR A 61 -4.54 -15.46 -1.08
CA THR A 61 -3.70 -16.46 -0.42
C THR A 61 -4.27 -16.78 0.95
N THR A 62 -4.75 -18.01 1.12
CA THR A 62 -5.25 -18.49 2.41
C THR A 62 -4.09 -19.08 3.20
N LEU A 63 -3.80 -18.49 4.35
CA LEU A 63 -2.75 -18.96 5.26
C LEU A 63 -3.40 -19.54 6.52
N PRO A 64 -3.23 -20.82 6.82
CA PRO A 64 -3.65 -21.35 8.11
C PRO A 64 -2.70 -20.79 9.18
N VAL A 65 -3.24 -19.93 10.06
CA VAL A 65 -2.49 -19.38 11.18
C VAL A 65 -2.74 -20.26 12.38
N GLN A 66 -1.73 -21.01 12.83
CA GLN A 66 -1.78 -21.62 14.17
C GLN A 66 -1.81 -20.49 15.20
N SER A 67 -2.91 -20.37 15.94
CA SER A 67 -3.03 -19.39 17.01
C SER A 67 -2.21 -19.84 18.21
N VAL A 68 -0.98 -19.34 18.32
CA VAL A 68 -0.29 -19.26 19.61
C VAL A 68 -1.11 -18.33 20.51
N PRO A 69 -1.32 -18.64 21.80
CA PRO A 69 -2.05 -17.78 22.73
C PRO A 69 -1.57 -16.34 22.58
N ALA A 70 -2.48 -15.46 22.17
CA ALA A 70 -2.14 -14.09 21.86
C ALA A 70 -1.76 -13.40 23.17
N VAL A 71 -0.46 -13.13 23.35
CA VAL A 71 -0.04 -12.08 24.28
C VAL A 71 -0.78 -10.82 23.84
N PRO A 72 -1.60 -10.20 24.70
CA PRO A 72 -2.38 -9.02 24.32
C PRO A 72 -1.42 -7.91 23.88
N ARG A 73 -1.27 -7.73 22.56
CA ARG A 73 -0.44 -6.68 21.98
C ARG A 73 -1.24 -5.39 21.99
N LYS A 74 -0.80 -4.42 22.77
CA LYS A 74 -1.35 -3.06 22.75
C LYS A 74 -1.15 -2.46 21.36
N ARG A 75 -2.24 -2.19 20.63
CA ARG A 75 -2.17 -1.55 19.30
C ARG A 75 -2.06 -0.04 19.48
N LEU A 76 -0.92 0.52 19.09
CA LEU A 76 -0.71 1.96 19.04
C LEU A 76 -1.00 2.47 17.63
N THR A 77 -1.94 3.39 17.49
CA THR A 77 -2.29 3.99 16.19
C THR A 77 -1.66 5.38 16.10
N MET A 78 -0.90 5.65 15.03
CA MET A 78 -0.22 6.93 14.82
C MET A 78 -0.48 7.49 13.41
N PRO A 79 -0.74 8.81 13.26
CA PRO A 79 -0.81 9.44 11.96
C PRO A 79 0.54 9.38 11.20
N PRO A 80 0.56 9.12 9.88
CA PRO A 80 1.80 9.06 9.10
C PRO A 80 2.66 10.32 9.20
N SER A 81 2.03 11.49 9.39
CA SER A 81 2.73 12.76 9.55
C SER A 81 3.62 12.85 10.79
N ARG A 82 3.43 11.97 11.78
CA ARG A 82 4.21 11.95 13.03
C ARG A 82 5.34 10.90 13.01
N MET A 83 5.47 10.14 11.92
CA MET A 83 6.45 9.06 11.86
C MET A 83 7.88 9.56 11.99
N THR A 84 8.22 10.67 11.32
CA THR A 84 9.56 11.27 11.40
C THR A 84 9.88 11.77 12.81
N ASP A 85 8.93 12.45 13.44
CA ASP A 85 9.09 12.98 14.80
C ASP A 85 9.22 11.85 15.83
N LEU A 86 8.45 10.75 15.66
CA LEU A 86 8.58 9.56 16.48
C LEU A 86 9.98 8.96 16.37
N VAL A 87 10.51 8.82 15.15
CA VAL A 87 11.86 8.27 14.94
C VAL A 87 12.89 9.12 15.66
N VAL A 88 12.82 10.46 15.52
CA VAL A 88 13.73 11.37 16.24
C VAL A 88 13.61 11.17 17.76
N HIS A 89 12.38 11.06 18.28
CA HIS A 89 12.13 10.90 19.70
C HIS A 89 12.66 9.55 20.25
N VAL A 90 12.44 8.46 19.53
CA VAL A 90 12.95 7.11 19.89
C VAL A 90 14.48 7.06 19.81
N VAL A 91 15.08 7.68 18.80
CA VAL A 91 16.55 7.75 18.67
C VAL A 91 17.16 8.55 19.82
N ALA A 92 16.57 9.68 20.18
CA ALA A 92 17.02 10.50 21.30
C ALA A 92 16.91 9.74 22.64
N TRP A 93 15.77 9.06 22.87
CA TRP A 93 15.58 8.20 24.04
C TRP A 93 16.62 7.08 24.08
N TYR A 94 16.80 6.33 22.99
CA TYR A 94 17.76 5.22 22.94
C TYR A 94 19.20 5.71 23.21
N ALA A 95 19.59 6.85 22.63
CA ALA A 95 20.90 7.45 22.87
C ALA A 95 21.15 7.77 24.36
N ALA A 96 20.10 8.17 25.08
CA ALA A 96 20.17 8.45 26.51
C ALA A 96 20.24 7.17 27.36
N VAL A 97 19.52 6.10 26.98
CA VAL A 97 19.41 4.90 27.83
C VAL A 97 20.38 3.78 27.49
N LYS A 98 20.99 3.76 26.29
CA LYS A 98 21.82 2.63 25.79
C LYS A 98 22.97 2.17 26.71
N GLY A 99 23.46 3.02 27.62
CA GLY A 99 24.50 2.68 28.59
C GLY A 99 23.98 2.20 29.95
N SER A 100 22.65 2.19 30.15
CA SER A 100 21.97 1.95 31.43
C SER A 100 20.93 0.82 31.38
N LEU A 101 20.83 0.12 30.24
CA LEU A 101 19.87 -0.96 30.09
C LEU A 101 20.38 -2.21 30.82
N ALA A 102 19.71 -2.55 31.92
CA ALA A 102 20.04 -3.71 32.75
C ALA A 102 19.56 -5.04 32.11
N ASP A 103 18.45 -5.00 31.37
CA ASP A 103 17.87 -6.16 30.69
C ASP A 103 16.93 -5.75 29.52
N ALA A 104 16.39 -6.74 28.83
CA ALA A 104 15.49 -6.57 27.68
C ALA A 104 14.08 -6.07 28.07
N GLU A 105 13.65 -6.32 29.30
CA GLU A 105 12.33 -5.90 29.81
C GLU A 105 12.32 -4.39 30.07
N ALA A 106 13.38 -3.87 30.70
CA ALA A 106 13.60 -2.43 30.89
C ALA A 106 13.69 -1.68 29.55
N LEU A 107 14.30 -2.28 28.53
CA LEU A 107 14.31 -1.72 27.17
C LEU A 107 12.89 -1.67 26.58
N TYR A 108 12.12 -2.75 26.71
CA TYR A 108 10.76 -2.85 26.19
C TYR A 108 9.84 -1.83 26.85
N ASP A 109 9.82 -1.77 28.18
CA ASP A 109 8.97 -0.87 28.95
C ASP A 109 9.35 0.59 28.73
N GLY A 110 10.65 0.90 28.69
CA GLY A 110 11.12 2.25 28.40
C GLY A 110 10.76 2.71 26.99
N LEU A 111 10.85 1.83 25.99
CA LEU A 111 10.44 2.14 24.62
C LEU A 111 8.93 2.36 24.54
N LEU A 112 8.15 1.46 25.15
CA LEU A 112 6.69 1.54 25.16
C LEU A 112 6.23 2.85 25.82
N HIS A 113 6.77 3.18 27.00
CA HIS A 113 6.47 4.41 27.71
C HIS A 113 6.80 5.66 26.89
N THR A 114 7.93 5.66 26.18
CA THR A 114 8.35 6.76 25.31
C THR A 114 7.40 6.96 24.13
N ILE A 115 7.00 5.88 23.46
CA ILE A 115 6.05 5.95 22.34
C ILE A 115 4.67 6.42 22.85
N GLU A 116 4.24 5.96 24.02
CA GLU A 116 2.97 6.38 24.63
C GLU A 116 2.97 7.85 25.02
N GLY A 117 4.03 8.34 25.66
CA GLY A 117 4.19 9.76 26.00
C GLY A 117 4.21 10.65 24.75
N PHE A 118 4.88 10.19 23.69
CA PHE A 118 4.85 10.89 22.41
C PHE A 118 3.43 10.97 21.84
N ILE A 119 2.68 9.86 21.81
CA ILE A 119 1.31 9.84 21.28
C ILE A 119 0.39 10.75 22.11
N ALA A 120 0.52 10.73 23.44
CA ALA A 120 -0.31 11.51 24.36
C ALA A 120 -0.09 13.03 24.26
N THR A 121 1.02 13.48 23.68
CA THR A 121 1.32 14.91 23.54
C THR A 121 0.37 15.57 22.52
N PRO A 122 -0.51 16.51 22.94
CA PRO A 122 -1.47 17.15 22.05
C PRO A 122 -0.76 18.04 21.00
N ARG A 123 -1.37 18.09 19.82
CA ARG A 123 -0.85 18.84 18.68
C ARG A 123 -0.85 20.34 18.96
N VAL A 124 0.19 21.06 18.52
CA VAL A 124 0.01 22.43 18.03
C VAL A 124 -0.67 22.31 16.66
N PRO A 125 -1.80 22.99 16.37
CA PRO A 125 -2.49 22.84 15.09
C PRO A 125 -1.57 23.29 13.95
N ALA A 126 -1.00 22.31 13.23
CA ALA A 126 -0.26 22.61 12.02
C ALA A 126 -1.23 23.12 10.96
N ARG A 127 -0.88 24.26 10.36
CA ARG A 127 -1.61 24.96 9.28
C ARG A 127 -2.27 24.01 8.28
N ALA A 128 -3.47 24.41 7.87
CA ALA A 128 -4.28 23.76 6.84
C ALA A 128 -3.41 23.28 5.66
N HIS A 129 -3.53 21.99 5.36
CA HIS A 129 -2.90 21.40 4.19
C HIS A 129 -3.31 22.18 2.93
N ALA A 130 -2.32 22.55 2.11
CA ALA A 130 -2.57 23.07 0.77
C ALA A 130 -3.52 22.13 0.02
N PRO A 131 -4.43 22.67 -0.83
CA PRO A 131 -5.44 21.87 -1.51
C PRO A 131 -4.77 20.69 -2.20
N ARG A 132 -5.25 19.47 -1.89
CA ARG A 132 -4.78 18.23 -2.52
C ARG A 132 -4.77 18.46 -4.03
N ARG A 133 -3.61 18.25 -4.66
CA ARG A 133 -3.49 18.15 -6.12
C ARG A 133 -4.64 17.28 -6.61
N TRP A 134 -5.40 17.79 -7.59
CA TRP A 134 -6.48 17.07 -8.25
C TRP A 134 -6.03 15.65 -8.58
N THR A 135 -6.55 14.69 -7.83
CA THR A 135 -6.49 13.27 -8.18
C THR A 135 -7.85 12.93 -8.77
N TYR A 136 -7.93 12.11 -9.82
CA TYR A 136 -9.22 11.66 -10.36
C TYR A 136 -10.14 10.99 -9.30
N ALA A 137 -9.58 10.58 -8.16
CA ALA A 137 -10.33 10.12 -6.98
C ALA A 137 -11.14 11.20 -6.25
N THR A 138 -10.98 12.48 -6.56
CA THR A 138 -11.77 13.60 -6.00
C THR A 138 -12.83 14.11 -6.96
N ASP A 139 -13.05 13.42 -8.09
CA ASP A 139 -14.17 13.73 -8.98
C ASP A 139 -15.51 13.53 -8.21
N PRO A 140 -16.43 14.51 -8.24
CA PRO A 140 -17.65 14.46 -7.44
C PRO A 140 -18.58 13.30 -7.83
N VAL A 141 -18.56 12.86 -9.10
CA VAL A 141 -19.36 11.74 -9.58
C VAL A 141 -18.79 10.42 -9.05
N ILE A 142 -17.47 10.26 -9.11
CA ILE A 142 -16.77 9.10 -8.54
C ILE A 142 -17.01 9.03 -7.02
N LEU A 143 -16.91 10.17 -6.32
CA LEU A 143 -17.13 10.24 -4.88
C LEU A 143 -18.56 9.85 -4.51
N ASN A 144 -19.56 10.35 -5.24
CA ASN A 144 -20.96 9.99 -5.03
C ASN A 144 -21.18 8.49 -5.25
N CYS A 145 -20.63 7.90 -6.30
CA CYS A 145 -20.72 6.46 -6.55
C CYS A 145 -20.07 5.63 -5.42
N GLN A 146 -18.94 6.08 -4.88
CA GLN A 146 -18.30 5.44 -3.72
C GLN A 146 -19.17 5.50 -2.46
N GLN A 147 -19.84 6.64 -2.22
CA GLN A 147 -20.76 6.79 -1.10
C GLN A 147 -21.97 5.87 -1.25
N THR A 148 -22.55 5.78 -2.46
CA THR A 148 -23.65 4.85 -2.77
C THR A 148 -23.23 3.39 -2.55
N LEU A 149 -22.03 3.01 -3.00
CA LEU A 149 -21.49 1.67 -2.76
C LEU A 149 -21.39 1.37 -1.25
N ALA A 150 -20.83 2.31 -0.48
CA ALA A 150 -20.69 2.15 0.98
C ALA A 150 -22.05 2.06 1.68
N ALA A 151 -23.06 2.80 1.22
CA ALA A 151 -24.41 2.74 1.77
C ALA A 151 -25.05 1.36 1.51
N ASN A 152 -24.97 0.85 0.28
CA ASN A 152 -25.50 -0.49 -0.06
C ASN A 152 -24.74 -1.61 0.67
N GLN A 153 -23.43 -1.48 0.82
CA GLN A 153 -22.63 -2.41 1.60
C GLN A 153 -23.07 -2.47 3.06
N ARG A 154 -23.32 -1.31 3.70
CA ARG A 154 -23.84 -1.28 5.08
C ARG A 154 -25.22 -1.92 5.19
N ARG A 155 -26.11 -1.68 4.22
CA ARG A 155 -27.45 -2.31 4.20
C ARG A 155 -27.36 -3.83 4.10
N TRP A 156 -26.54 -4.33 3.17
CA TRP A 156 -26.33 -5.77 3.02
C TRP A 156 -25.66 -6.41 4.25
N GLN A 157 -24.75 -5.71 4.93
CA GLN A 157 -24.15 -6.19 6.19
C GLN A 157 -25.18 -6.31 7.33
N LEU A 158 -26.18 -5.42 7.37
CA LEU A 158 -27.25 -5.47 8.38
C LEU A 158 -28.30 -6.53 8.04
N ASN A 159 -28.55 -6.79 6.75
CA ASN A 159 -29.47 -7.81 6.29
C ASN A 159 -28.88 -8.57 5.08
N PRO A 160 -28.17 -9.69 5.30
CA PRO A 160 -27.55 -10.45 4.21
C PRO A 160 -28.55 -11.07 3.20
N ALA A 161 -29.82 -11.20 3.59
CA ALA A 161 -30.89 -11.69 2.70
C ALA A 161 -31.41 -10.59 1.73
N ASP A 162 -30.96 -9.34 1.89
CA ASP A 162 -31.26 -8.25 0.98
C ASP A 162 -30.47 -8.41 -0.34
N THR A 163 -31.07 -9.16 -1.27
CA THR A 163 -30.51 -9.40 -2.61
C THR A 163 -30.49 -8.12 -3.45
N GLU A 164 -31.42 -7.18 -3.20
CA GLU A 164 -31.48 -5.90 -3.91
C GLU A 164 -30.24 -5.04 -3.62
N SER A 165 -29.86 -4.91 -2.33
CA SER A 165 -28.61 -4.22 -1.96
C SER A 165 -27.39 -4.89 -2.58
N ARG A 166 -27.38 -6.23 -2.69
CA ARG A 166 -26.28 -6.96 -3.35
C ARG A 166 -26.19 -6.65 -4.84
N ASP A 167 -27.29 -6.70 -5.57
CA ASP A 167 -27.32 -6.44 -7.02
C ASP A 167 -27.02 -4.96 -7.32
N ALA A 168 -27.49 -4.05 -6.46
CA ALA A 168 -27.14 -2.63 -6.51
C ALA A 168 -25.63 -2.41 -6.30
N MET A 169 -24.99 -3.11 -5.37
CA MET A 169 -23.53 -3.06 -5.20
C MET A 169 -22.81 -3.47 -6.48
N VAL A 170 -23.18 -4.60 -7.10
CA VAL A 170 -22.56 -5.08 -8.34
C VAL A 170 -22.69 -4.04 -9.46
N THR A 171 -23.88 -3.45 -9.61
CA THR A 171 -24.14 -2.41 -10.61
C THR A 171 -23.31 -1.15 -10.37
N VAL A 172 -23.26 -0.66 -9.12
CA VAL A 172 -22.47 0.52 -8.74
C VAL A 172 -20.97 0.27 -8.90
N VAL A 173 -20.48 -0.93 -8.56
CA VAL A 173 -19.07 -1.31 -8.77
C VAL A 173 -18.73 -1.27 -10.26
N ARG A 174 -19.56 -1.87 -11.12
CA ARG A 174 -19.33 -1.82 -12.57
C ARG A 174 -19.30 -0.39 -13.09
N HIS A 175 -20.28 0.42 -12.72
CA HIS A 175 -20.34 1.82 -13.13
C HIS A 175 -19.14 2.64 -12.63
N LEU A 176 -18.72 2.44 -11.37
CA LEU A 176 -17.55 3.08 -10.78
C LEU A 176 -16.26 2.68 -11.53
N THR A 177 -16.19 1.46 -12.04
CA THR A 177 -15.08 0.97 -12.86
C THR A 177 -14.98 1.77 -14.16
N ASP A 178 -16.10 1.88 -14.87
CA ASP A 178 -16.19 2.60 -16.14
C ASP A 178 -15.83 4.07 -15.95
N LEU A 179 -16.39 4.72 -14.93
CA LEU A 179 -16.08 6.11 -14.59
C LEU A 179 -14.58 6.30 -14.29
N ARG A 180 -13.99 5.44 -13.46
CA ARG A 180 -12.55 5.50 -13.16
C ARG A 180 -11.70 5.26 -14.40
N GLN A 181 -12.10 4.40 -15.31
CA GLN A 181 -11.39 4.18 -16.56
C GLN A 181 -11.49 5.42 -17.47
N GLN A 182 -12.68 6.01 -17.60
CA GLN A 182 -12.88 7.23 -18.39
C GLN A 182 -12.06 8.40 -17.84
N GLU A 183 -12.09 8.64 -16.53
CA GLU A 183 -11.32 9.71 -15.90
C GLU A 183 -9.81 9.46 -16.00
N ARG A 184 -9.35 8.22 -15.80
CA ARG A 184 -7.95 7.85 -16.06
C ARG A 184 -7.55 8.12 -17.50
N LYS A 185 -8.41 7.79 -18.47
CA LYS A 185 -8.17 8.05 -19.90
C LYS A 185 -8.05 9.56 -20.17
N LYS A 186 -8.94 10.39 -19.64
CA LYS A 186 -8.86 11.87 -19.75
C LYS A 186 -7.54 12.39 -19.18
N TYR A 187 -7.15 11.91 -18.00
CA TYR A 187 -5.90 12.28 -17.37
C TYR A 187 -4.69 11.88 -18.23
N TRP A 188 -4.67 10.66 -18.76
CA TRP A 188 -3.62 10.17 -19.64
C TRP A 188 -3.50 10.99 -20.93
N VAL A 189 -4.63 11.33 -21.57
CA VAL A 189 -4.63 12.19 -22.76
C VAL A 189 -4.06 13.57 -22.44
N SER A 190 -4.48 14.19 -21.32
CA SER A 190 -3.93 15.48 -20.87
C SER A 190 -2.44 15.40 -20.56
N PHE A 191 -1.99 14.29 -19.95
CA PHE A 191 -0.59 14.05 -19.66
C PHE A 191 0.25 13.94 -20.93
N LEU A 192 -0.20 13.14 -21.92
CA LEU A 192 0.49 12.98 -23.20
C LEU A 192 0.55 14.29 -23.98
N ASP A 193 -0.53 15.08 -23.97
CA ASP A 193 -0.55 16.41 -24.58
C ASP A 193 0.48 17.35 -23.92
N LYS A 194 0.58 17.34 -22.59
CA LYS A 194 1.63 18.10 -21.87
C LYS A 194 3.03 17.66 -22.28
N VAL A 195 3.32 16.36 -22.26
CA VAL A 195 4.61 15.81 -22.68
C VAL A 195 4.94 16.19 -24.12
N ARG A 196 3.98 16.09 -25.04
CA ARG A 196 4.16 16.46 -26.46
C ARG A 196 4.47 17.95 -26.66
N ARG A 197 3.87 18.82 -25.85
CA ARG A 197 4.12 20.28 -25.89
C ARG A 197 5.42 20.69 -25.22
N THR A 198 6.03 19.79 -24.46
CA THR A 198 7.25 20.08 -23.72
C THR A 198 8.43 20.15 -24.67
N ARG A 199 9.26 21.20 -24.58
CA ARG A 199 10.44 21.38 -25.44
C ARG A 199 11.74 20.88 -24.84
N SER A 200 11.73 20.55 -23.54
CA SER A 200 12.91 20.05 -22.84
C SER A 200 12.70 18.62 -22.33
N LEU A 201 13.77 17.82 -22.43
CA LEU A 201 13.79 16.47 -21.88
C LEU A 201 13.57 16.46 -20.36
N TRP A 202 14.10 17.48 -19.66
CA TRP A 202 13.98 17.63 -18.21
C TRP A 202 12.53 17.81 -17.75
N GLU A 203 11.76 18.69 -18.40
CA GLU A 203 10.35 18.91 -18.06
C GLU A 203 9.49 17.67 -18.38
N ALA A 204 9.78 16.98 -19.49
CA ALA A 204 9.12 15.72 -19.84
C ALA A 204 9.37 14.66 -18.75
N TRP A 205 10.59 14.60 -18.24
CA TRP A 205 10.96 13.72 -17.14
C TRP A 205 10.34 14.11 -15.80
N HIS A 206 10.23 15.40 -15.52
CA HIS A 206 9.49 15.88 -14.37
C HIS A 206 8.00 15.48 -14.42
N HIS A 207 7.36 15.56 -15.60
CA HIS A 207 5.99 15.11 -15.79
C HIS A 207 5.85 13.60 -15.54
N VAL A 208 6.70 12.76 -16.13
CA VAL A 208 6.68 11.29 -15.94
C VAL A 208 6.88 10.93 -14.46
N ASN A 209 7.85 11.54 -13.79
CA ASN A 209 8.11 11.28 -12.36
C ASN A 209 6.94 11.72 -11.46
N SER A 210 6.23 12.80 -11.84
CA SER A 210 5.05 13.23 -11.13
C SER A 210 3.89 12.24 -11.23
N VAL A 211 3.74 11.52 -12.34
CA VAL A 211 2.70 10.49 -12.50
C VAL A 211 3.07 9.21 -11.75
N ARG A 212 4.37 8.86 -11.73
CA ARG A 212 4.91 7.69 -11.01
C ARG A 212 4.87 7.85 -9.47
N GLY A 213 4.38 8.98 -8.95
CA GLY A 213 4.34 9.23 -7.50
C GLY A 213 5.73 9.50 -6.88
N LYS A 214 6.79 9.64 -7.69
CA LYS A 214 8.11 10.03 -7.21
C LYS A 214 8.16 11.56 -7.07
N SER A 215 7.57 12.08 -5.99
CA SER A 215 7.59 13.52 -5.75
C SER A 215 8.99 14.00 -5.34
N ARG A 216 9.54 14.90 -6.17
CA ARG A 216 10.53 15.97 -5.87
C ARG A 216 11.88 15.64 -5.22
N ARG A 217 12.20 14.42 -4.79
CA ARG A 217 13.52 14.12 -4.19
C ARG A 217 14.37 13.04 -4.85
N GLN A 218 13.85 12.35 -5.86
CA GLN A 218 14.65 11.45 -6.69
C GLN A 218 14.26 11.62 -8.15
N VAL A 219 14.87 12.60 -8.81
CA VAL A 219 15.07 12.53 -10.25
C VAL A 219 16.21 11.52 -10.41
N CYS A 220 15.87 10.26 -10.69
CA CYS A 220 16.87 9.32 -11.16
C CYS A 220 17.16 9.70 -12.62
N ASP A 221 18.29 10.34 -12.86
CA ASP A 221 18.87 10.45 -14.19
C ASP A 221 19.11 9.02 -14.72
N PRO A 222 18.77 8.69 -15.98
CA PRO A 222 19.37 7.50 -16.61
C PRO A 222 20.89 7.65 -16.55
N ASP A 223 21.52 6.71 -15.87
CA ASP A 223 22.95 6.70 -15.59
C ASP A 223 23.82 7.14 -16.79
N SER A 224 24.49 8.28 -16.57
CA SER A 224 25.69 8.79 -17.24
C SER A 224 26.55 7.77 -17.97
N ALA A 225 26.85 6.71 -17.21
CA ALA A 225 27.95 5.80 -17.46
C ALA A 225 27.72 4.83 -18.62
N SER A 226 26.51 4.80 -19.20
CA SER A 226 26.18 3.90 -20.32
C SER A 226 26.41 4.49 -21.72
N ARG A 227 26.85 5.76 -21.83
CA ARG A 227 27.08 6.42 -23.14
C ARG A 227 28.55 6.47 -23.61
N ALA A 228 29.46 5.80 -22.92
CA ALA A 228 30.83 5.65 -23.40
C ALA A 228 31.37 4.25 -23.10
N ARG A 229 31.08 3.31 -24.01
CA ARG A 229 31.97 2.24 -24.47
C ARG A 229 31.50 1.78 -25.85
#